data_AF-A0A518XI56-F1
#
_entry.id   AF-A0A518XI56-F1
#
_cell.length_a   1.000
_cell.length_b   1.000
_cell.length_c   1.000
_cell.angle_alpha   90.00
_cell.angle_beta   90.00
_cell.angle_gamma   90.00
#
_symmetry.space_group_name_H-M   'P 1'
#
loop_
_entity.id
_entity.type
_entity.pdbx_description
1 polymer ?
#
loop_
_entity_poly.entity_id
_entity_poly.type
_entity_poly.pdbx_seq_one_letter_code
_entity_poly.pdbx_strand_id
1 'polypeptide(L)'
;MQYEDLYRRIAQIIFSCGPEGAQALMVQAELPADEEGGEYQFNYLDEQGEPDWFEPDVQAIGDLTMALKEFQQYFIDHDLTEGKPVWTHCAIVINVAEESISIDVQ
;
A
#
# COMPACT_ATOMS: atom_id res chain seq x y z
N MET A 1 9.05 12.65 9.11
CA MET A 1 7.73 11.99 9.02
C MET A 1 7.77 10.80 9.97
N GLN A 2 6.73 10.55 10.77
CA GLN A 2 6.73 9.38 11.65
C GLN A 2 6.23 8.15 10.88
N TYR A 3 6.66 6.95 11.27
CA TYR A 3 6.22 5.68 10.66
C TYR A 3 4.69 5.55 10.64
N GLU A 4 4.03 5.96 11.73
CA GLU A 4 2.57 5.94 11.85
C GLU A 4 1.87 6.89 10.86
N ASP A 5 2.50 8.02 10.50
CA ASP A 5 1.94 8.95 9.52
C ASP A 5 1.94 8.34 8.11
N LEU A 6 2.99 7.59 7.76
CA LEU A 6 3.10 6.87 6.49
C LEU A 6 2.04 5.77 6.38
N TYR A 7 1.90 4.95 7.43
CA TYR A 7 0.87 3.91 7.48
C TYR A 7 -0.53 4.51 7.31
N ARG A 8 -0.81 5.60 8.02
CA ARG A 8 -2.12 6.27 7.92
C ARG A 8 -2.35 6.85 6.52
N ARG A 9 -1.35 7.49 5.92
CA ARG A 9 -1.45 8.06 4.57
C ARG A 9 -1.71 6.97 3.53
N ILE A 10 -0.94 5.88 3.58
CA ILE A 10 -1.12 4.71 2.70
C ILE A 10 -2.53 4.14 2.88
N ALA A 11 -2.97 3.93 4.13
CA ALA A 11 -4.31 3.44 4.42
C ALA A 11 -5.41 4.35 3.85
N GLN A 12 -5.29 5.65 4.03
CA GLN A 12 -6.26 6.63 3.54
C GLN A 12 -6.36 6.65 2.02
N ILE A 13 -5.23 6.58 1.31
CA ILE A 13 -5.22 6.56 -0.16
C ILE A 13 -5.99 5.35 -0.67
N ILE A 14 -5.62 4.15 -0.19
CA ILE A 14 -6.23 2.88 -0.64
C ILE A 14 -7.71 2.82 -0.24
N PHE A 15 -8.06 3.21 0.99
CA PHE A 15 -9.44 3.22 1.44
C PHE A 15 -10.31 4.18 0.62
N SER A 16 -9.77 5.35 0.24
CA SER A 16 -10.53 6.38 -0.49
C SER A 16 -10.79 6.02 -1.97
N CYS A 17 -10.00 5.11 -2.56
CA CYS A 17 -10.23 4.60 -3.91
C CYS A 17 -10.88 3.21 -3.95
N GLY A 18 -11.08 2.59 -2.78
CA GLY A 18 -11.74 1.30 -2.67
C GLY A 18 -13.24 1.36 -2.98
N PRO A 19 -13.86 0.26 -3.44
CA PRO A 19 -15.29 0.18 -3.63
C PRO A 19 -16.08 0.38 -2.33
N GLU A 20 -17.26 1.01 -2.42
CA GLU A 20 -18.20 1.06 -1.29
C GLU A 20 -18.61 -0.36 -0.87
N GLY A 21 -18.75 -0.57 0.45
CA GLY A 21 -19.14 -1.88 0.99
C GLY A 21 -18.02 -2.92 1.05
N ALA A 22 -16.80 -2.60 0.61
CA ALA A 22 -15.67 -3.52 0.74
C ALA A 22 -15.41 -3.87 2.23
N GLN A 23 -15.33 -5.17 2.53
CA GLN A 23 -14.91 -5.66 3.85
C GLN A 23 -13.40 -5.56 4.04
N ALA A 24 -12.64 -5.74 2.95
CA ALA A 24 -11.19 -5.65 2.96
C ALA A 24 -10.66 -5.15 1.61
N LEU A 25 -9.55 -4.43 1.64
CA LEU A 25 -8.82 -3.96 0.46
C LEU A 25 -7.41 -4.54 0.49
N MET A 26 -6.95 -5.10 -0.62
CA MET A 26 -5.66 -5.77 -0.74
C MET A 26 -4.90 -5.21 -1.94
N VAL A 27 -3.69 -4.74 -1.70
CA VAL A 27 -2.81 -4.21 -2.74
C VAL A 27 -1.52 -5.00 -2.76
N GLN A 28 -1.15 -5.49 -3.93
CA GLN A 28 0.20 -6.00 -4.19
C GLN A 28 0.92 -4.98 -5.05
N ALA A 29 2.11 -4.55 -4.62
CA ALA A 29 2.91 -3.58 -5.34
C ALA A 29 4.31 -4.12 -5.61
N GLU A 30 4.78 -3.93 -6.83
CA GLU A 30 6.18 -4.02 -7.21
C GLU A 30 6.70 -2.60 -7.47
N LEU A 31 7.72 -2.21 -6.70
CA LEU A 31 8.25 -0.85 -6.60
C LEU A 31 9.78 -0.88 -6.68
N PRO A 32 10.37 -1.00 -7.88
CA PRO A 32 11.82 -1.02 -8.04
C PRO A 32 12.45 0.25 -7.47
N ALA A 33 13.50 0.14 -6.67
CA ALA A 33 14.12 1.28 -5.99
C ALA A 33 14.62 2.36 -6.97
N ASP A 34 15.09 1.95 -8.14
CA ASP A 34 15.68 2.82 -9.17
C ASP A 34 14.67 3.42 -10.15
N GLU A 35 13.37 3.10 -10.02
CA GLU A 35 12.32 3.61 -10.90
C GLU A 35 11.40 4.61 -10.18
N GLU A 36 10.82 5.55 -10.95
CA GLU A 36 9.86 6.54 -10.42
C GLU A 36 8.45 5.95 -10.21
N GLY A 37 8.16 4.81 -10.85
CA GLY A 37 6.85 4.15 -10.83
C GLY A 37 6.84 2.80 -10.12
N GLY A 38 5.73 2.08 -10.30
CA GLY A 38 5.56 0.71 -9.85
C GLY A 38 4.37 0.03 -10.53
N GLU A 39 4.32 -1.28 -10.40
CA GLU A 39 3.19 -2.11 -10.84
C GLU A 39 2.31 -2.46 -9.65
N TYR A 40 1.00 -2.51 -9.87
CA TYR A 40 0.02 -2.68 -8.80
C TYR A 40 -1.09 -3.65 -9.19
N GLN A 41 -1.55 -4.41 -8.21
CA GLN A 41 -2.79 -5.19 -8.29
C GLN A 41 -3.68 -4.80 -7.11
N PHE A 42 -4.92 -4.44 -7.41
CA PHE A 42 -5.91 -3.99 -6.43
C PHE A 42 -7.08 -4.98 -6.39
N ASN A 43 -7.23 -5.63 -5.24
CA ASN A 43 -8.29 -6.59 -4.97
C ASN A 43 -9.08 -6.17 -3.73
N TYR A 44 -10.32 -6.61 -3.62
CA TYR A 44 -11.15 -6.39 -2.46
C TYR A 44 -12.01 -7.61 -2.15
N LEU A 45 -12.51 -7.67 -0.92
CA LEU A 45 -13.62 -8.55 -0.56
C LEU A 45 -14.88 -7.69 -0.48
N ASP A 46 -15.93 -8.07 -1.19
CA ASP A 46 -17.21 -7.36 -1.19
C ASP A 46 -17.99 -7.55 0.12
N GLU A 47 -19.20 -7.01 0.20
CA GLU A 47 -20.09 -7.13 1.37
C GLU A 47 -20.46 -8.59 1.72
N GLN A 48 -20.30 -9.52 0.79
CA GLN A 48 -20.57 -10.96 0.97
C GLN A 48 -19.28 -11.75 1.26
N GLY A 49 -18.12 -11.09 1.25
CA GLY A 49 -16.81 -11.72 1.39
C GLY A 49 -16.32 -12.38 0.10
N GLU A 50 -16.93 -12.06 -1.05
CA GLU A 50 -16.51 -12.55 -2.36
C GLU A 50 -15.36 -11.70 -2.91
N PRO A 51 -14.30 -12.33 -3.46
CA PRO A 51 -13.16 -11.61 -4.00
C PRO A 51 -13.46 -11.02 -5.38
N ASP A 52 -13.05 -9.77 -5.58
CA ASP A 52 -13.11 -9.09 -6.87
C ASP A 52 -11.98 -8.04 -6.97
N TRP A 53 -11.80 -7.44 -8.14
CA TRP A 53 -10.75 -6.45 -8.41
C TRP A 53 -11.34 -5.07 -8.66
N PHE A 54 -10.53 -4.03 -8.45
CA PHE A 54 -10.91 -2.66 -8.76
C PHE A 54 -9.74 -1.93 -9.42
N GLU A 55 -10.04 -0.84 -10.13
CA GLU A 55 -9.02 0.00 -10.76
C GLU A 55 -9.13 1.42 -10.19
N PRO A 56 -8.17 1.86 -9.36
CA PRO A 56 -8.10 3.23 -8.89
C PRO A 56 -7.83 4.20 -10.04
N ASP A 57 -8.17 5.47 -9.82
CA ASP A 57 -7.77 6.51 -10.76
C ASP A 57 -6.24 6.76 -10.74
N VAL A 58 -5.75 7.40 -11.80
CA VAL A 58 -4.31 7.69 -11.98
C VAL A 58 -3.73 8.55 -10.87
N GLN A 59 -4.54 9.41 -10.23
CA GLN A 59 -4.08 10.26 -9.13
C GLN A 59 -3.84 9.41 -7.88
N ALA A 60 -4.77 8.50 -7.55
CA ALA A 60 -4.62 7.57 -6.43
C ALA A 60 -3.39 6.67 -6.59
N ILE A 61 -3.11 6.17 -7.80
CA ILE A 61 -1.91 5.38 -8.09
C ILE A 61 -0.64 6.21 -7.89
N GLY A 62 -0.63 7.45 -8.37
CA GLY A 62 0.50 8.37 -8.19
C GLY A 62 0.75 8.72 -6.72
N ASP A 63 -0.31 9.02 -5.98
CA ASP A 63 -0.24 9.33 -4.54
C ASP A 63 0.26 8.12 -3.73
N LEU A 64 -0.21 6.92 -4.06
CA LEU A 64 0.26 5.67 -3.44
C LEU A 64 1.73 5.41 -3.75
N THR A 65 2.15 5.59 -5.01
CA THR A 65 3.56 5.44 -5.43
C THR A 65 4.46 6.36 -4.61
N MET A 66 4.08 7.63 -4.49
CA MET A 66 4.85 8.60 -3.70
C MET A 66 4.94 8.18 -2.22
N ALA A 67 3.82 7.76 -1.62
CA ALA A 67 3.80 7.32 -0.23
C ALA A 67 4.66 6.07 0.01
N LEU A 68 4.66 5.10 -0.92
CA LEU A 68 5.50 3.90 -0.83
C LEU A 68 6.98 4.20 -1.06
N LYS A 69 7.32 5.18 -1.92
CA LYS A 69 8.71 5.66 -2.07
C LYS A 69 9.21 6.35 -0.80
N GLU A 70 8.38 7.18 -0.17
CA GLU A 70 8.69 7.74 1.14
C GLU A 70 8.86 6.63 2.21
N PHE A 71 8.08 5.54 2.08
CA PHE A 71 8.21 4.37 2.95
C PHE A 71 9.52 3.59 2.73
N GLN A 72 9.96 3.41 1.47
CA GLN A 72 11.29 2.88 1.17
C GLN A 72 12.39 3.77 1.77
N GLN A 73 12.29 5.09 1.60
CA GLN A 73 13.27 6.03 2.15
C GLN A 73 13.31 5.98 3.67
N TYR A 74 12.17 5.81 4.34
CA TYR A 74 12.12 5.64 5.79
C TYR A 74 12.94 4.43 6.25
N PHE A 75 12.86 3.29 5.54
CA PHE A 75 13.67 2.12 5.88
C PHE A 75 15.16 2.38 5.75
N ILE A 76 15.56 3.14 4.74
CA ILE A 76 16.96 3.51 4.48
C ILE A 76 17.46 4.48 5.57
N ASP A 77 16.72 5.55 5.84
CA ASP A 77 17.11 6.61 6.78
C ASP A 77 17.20 6.13 8.24
N HIS A 78 16.49 5.05 8.57
CA HIS A 78 16.43 4.48 9.90
C HIS A 78 17.18 3.15 10.05
N ASP A 79 18.04 2.79 9.09
CA ASP A 79 18.86 1.56 9.10
C ASP A 79 18.04 0.26 9.27
N LEU A 80 16.78 0.26 8.80
CA LEU A 80 15.87 -0.89 8.92
C LEU A 80 16.10 -1.96 7.85
N THR A 81 16.99 -1.71 6.89
CA THR A 81 17.33 -2.68 5.83
C THR A 81 18.41 -3.67 6.26
N GLU A 82 19.01 -3.51 7.45
CA GLU A 82 20.10 -4.34 7.96
C GLU A 82 21.29 -4.46 6.98
N GLY A 83 21.56 -3.38 6.23
CA GLY A 83 22.64 -3.33 5.24
C GLY A 83 22.32 -4.02 3.91
N LYS A 84 21.08 -4.48 3.71
CA LYS A 84 20.58 -4.98 2.42
C LYS A 84 19.95 -3.84 1.60
N PRO A 85 19.71 -4.04 0.29
CA PRO A 85 18.83 -3.16 -0.47
C PRO A 85 17.46 -3.04 0.19
N VAL A 86 16.80 -1.90 0.00
CA VAL A 86 15.41 -1.72 0.44
C VAL A 86 14.49 -2.69 -0.32
N TRP A 87 13.40 -3.09 0.33
CA TRP A 87 12.38 -3.94 -0.26
C TRP A 87 11.85 -3.35 -1.58
N THR A 88 11.51 -4.22 -2.52
CA THR A 88 10.94 -3.82 -3.82
C THR A 88 9.54 -4.36 -4.02
N HIS A 89 9.05 -5.23 -3.13
CA HIS A 89 7.69 -5.72 -3.17
C HIS A 89 7.00 -5.47 -1.83
N CYS A 90 5.70 -5.18 -1.87
CA CYS A 90 4.90 -5.17 -0.66
C CYS A 90 3.48 -5.66 -0.89
N ALA A 91 2.90 -6.26 0.15
CA ALA A 91 1.50 -6.62 0.24
C ALA A 91 0.84 -5.80 1.35
N ILE A 92 -0.20 -5.04 0.99
CA ILE A 92 -0.94 -4.17 1.89
C ILE A 92 -2.35 -4.74 2.05
N VAL A 93 -2.81 -4.83 3.29
CA VAL A 93 -4.18 -5.25 3.62
C VAL A 93 -4.81 -4.21 4.52
N ILE A 94 -5.96 -3.69 4.12
CA ILE A 94 -6.83 -2.86 4.94
C ILE A 94 -8.05 -3.69 5.32
N ASN A 95 -8.22 -3.93 6.61
CA ASN A 95 -9.45 -4.51 7.14
C ASN A 95 -10.39 -3.38 7.52
N VAL A 96 -11.48 -3.22 6.78
CA VAL A 96 -12.42 -2.11 6.97
C VAL A 96 -13.18 -2.26 8.29
N ALA A 97 -13.54 -3.50 8.67
CA ALA A 97 -14.28 -3.76 9.90
C ALA A 97 -13.42 -3.56 11.16
N GLU A 98 -12.13 -3.87 11.09
CA GLU A 98 -11.19 -3.71 12.21
C GLU A 98 -10.50 -2.35 12.24
N GLU A 99 -10.75 -1.49 11.25
CA GLU A 99 -10.07 -0.20 11.07
C GLU A 99 -8.53 -0.33 11.13
N SER A 100 -8.01 -1.40 10.52
CA SER A 100 -6.60 -1.80 10.63
C SER A 100 -5.92 -1.89 9.27
N ILE A 101 -4.60 -1.63 9.28
CA ILE A 101 -3.73 -1.79 8.11
C ILE A 101 -2.56 -2.71 8.48
N SER A 102 -2.22 -3.61 7.57
CA SER A 102 -1.01 -4.42 7.60
C SER A 102 -0.22 -4.19 6.31
N ILE A 103 1.10 -4.05 6.42
CA ILE A 103 2.01 -3.95 5.28
C ILE A 103 3.13 -4.96 5.49
N ASP A 104 3.25 -5.91 4.57
CA ASP A 104 4.34 -6.88 4.51
C ASP A 104 5.30 -6.47 3.38
N VAL A 105 6.60 -6.39 3.67
CA VAL A 105 7.62 -5.91 2.72
C VAL A 105 8.65 -7.00 2.43
N GLN A 106 9.10 -7.09 1.17
CA GLN A 106 9.93 -8.19 0.64
C GLN A 106 11.07 -7.69 -0.25
#